data_AF-L8TL33-F1
#
_entry.id   AF-L8TL33-F1
#
_cell.length_a   1.000
_cell.length_b   1.000
_cell.length_c   1.000
_cell.angle_alpha   90.00
_cell.angle_beta   90.00
_cell.angle_gamma   90.00
#
_symmetry.space_group_name_H-M   'P 1'
#
loop_
_entity.id
_entity.type
_entity.pdbx_description
1 polymer ?
#
loop_
_entity_poly.entity_id
_entity_poly.type
_entity_poly.pdbx_seq_one_letter_code
_entity_poly.pdbx_strand_id
1 'polypeptide(L)'
;MEVVGAAAEPGDGTVAGLYGVPTVSDVLALLARVPVASAGAGMIDQLRQLEDVKSLAGARQADITVAFDGFQRRVQAAAGVPADEQGAGVAAQIALARRESPAKGGRLFGLA
;
A
#
# COMPACT_ATOMS: atom_id res chain seq x y z
N MET A 1 -6.76 33.52 52.66
CA MET A 1 -5.88 33.82 51.51
C MET A 1 -4.93 32.65 51.39
N GLU A 2 -5.03 31.73 50.45
CA GLU A 2 -5.93 31.54 49.32
C GLU A 2 -5.94 30.02 49.03
N VAL A 3 -7.05 29.59 48.49
CA VAL A 3 -7.46 28.24 48.12
C VAL A 3 -6.55 27.58 47.08
N VAL A 4 -6.30 26.28 47.26
CA VAL A 4 -6.43 25.18 46.29
C VAL A 4 -5.85 25.37 44.88
N GLY A 5 -4.97 24.43 44.49
CA GLY A 5 -4.59 24.20 43.10
C GLY A 5 -3.91 22.85 42.89
N ALA A 6 -4.60 21.76 43.19
CA ALA A 6 -4.26 20.44 42.68
C ALA A 6 -4.81 20.32 41.24
N ALA A 7 -3.93 20.02 40.29
CA ALA A 7 -4.29 19.48 38.99
C ALA A 7 -3.16 18.56 38.51
N ALA A 8 -3.27 17.28 38.88
CA ALA A 8 -3.17 16.21 37.89
C ALA A 8 -4.28 16.47 36.85
N GLU A 9 -4.04 16.36 35.55
CA GLU A 9 -3.75 15.12 34.83
C GLU A 9 -2.88 15.41 33.59
N PRO A 10 -1.93 14.51 33.21
CA PRO A 10 -1.58 14.41 31.80
C PRO A 10 -2.85 14.01 31.06
N GLY A 11 -3.32 14.86 30.15
CA GLY A 11 -4.47 14.55 29.33
C GLY A 11 -4.28 13.19 28.66
N ASP A 12 -5.03 12.20 29.15
CA ASP A 12 -5.42 10.98 28.46
C ASP A 12 -6.25 11.40 27.24
N GLY A 13 -5.54 11.96 26.26
CA GLY A 13 -6.02 12.21 24.92
C GLY A 13 -6.12 10.87 24.22
N THR A 14 -7.13 10.11 24.61
CA THR A 14 -7.83 9.09 23.85
C THR A 14 -7.38 9.05 22.38
N VAL A 15 -6.49 8.11 22.07
CA VAL A 15 -6.61 7.31 20.85
C VAL A 15 -6.36 5.85 21.20
N ALA A 16 -7.04 5.39 22.26
CA ALA A 16 -7.41 3.99 22.48
C ALA A 16 -8.40 3.48 21.40
N GLY A 17 -8.17 3.89 20.14
CA GLY A 17 -8.86 3.46 18.93
C GLY A 17 -7.89 3.04 17.81
N LEU A 18 -6.58 2.87 18.10
CA LEU A 18 -5.54 2.76 17.05
C LEU A 18 -4.99 1.37 16.72
N TYR A 19 -5.33 0.28 17.41
CA TYR A 19 -4.71 -1.03 17.13
C TYR A 19 -5.47 -1.88 16.11
N GLY A 20 -6.14 -1.23 15.15
CA GLY A 20 -6.56 -1.93 13.93
C GLY A 20 -5.33 -2.41 13.16
N VAL A 21 -5.48 -3.47 12.37
CA VAL A 21 -4.45 -3.84 11.39
C VAL A 21 -4.23 -2.60 10.49
N PRO A 22 -3.01 -2.05 10.41
CA PRO A 22 -2.76 -0.83 9.66
C PRO A 22 -3.10 -1.03 8.18
N THR A 23 -3.69 -0.01 7.57
CA THR A 23 -4.08 0.00 6.16
C THR A 23 -3.07 0.76 5.32
N VAL A 24 -3.11 0.57 3.99
CA VAL A 24 -2.32 1.39 3.06
C VAL A 24 -2.68 2.87 3.17
N SER A 25 -3.94 3.20 3.45
CA SER A 25 -4.38 4.58 3.67
C SER A 25 -3.70 5.23 4.87
N ASP A 26 -3.47 4.48 5.96
CA ASP A 26 -2.76 4.98 7.14
C ASP A 26 -1.32 5.32 6.80
N VAL A 27 -0.64 4.45 6.03
CA VAL A 27 0.72 4.70 5.55
C VAL A 27 0.79 5.96 4.68
N LEU A 28 -0.15 6.14 3.76
CA LEU A 28 -0.21 7.33 2.91
C LEU A 28 -0.44 8.62 3.71
N ALA A 29 -1.35 8.57 4.69
CA ALA A 29 -1.63 9.71 5.56
C ALA A 29 -0.41 10.10 6.42
N LEU A 30 0.33 9.11 6.92
CA LEU A 30 1.57 9.34 7.67
C LEU A 30 2.67 9.91 6.77
N LEU A 31 2.91 9.33 5.59
CA LEU A 31 3.92 9.83 4.64
C LEU A 31 3.66 11.27 4.20
N ALA A 32 2.39 11.63 3.95
CA ALA A 32 2.01 13.00 3.56
C ALA A 32 2.30 14.05 4.64
N ARG A 33 2.46 13.64 5.90
CA ARG A 33 2.76 14.53 7.04
C ARG A 33 4.25 14.64 7.35
N VAL A 34 5.12 13.90 6.66
CA VAL A 34 6.57 13.95 6.88
C VAL A 34 7.10 15.29 6.32
N PRO A 35 7.67 16.18 7.15
CA PRO A 35 8.25 17.42 6.65
C PRO A 35 9.51 17.13 5.83
N VAL A 36 9.82 18.01 4.87
CA VAL A 36 11.09 17.96 4.16
C VAL A 36 12.20 18.38 5.12
N ALA A 37 13.29 17.60 5.16
CA ALA A 37 14.47 17.93 5.95
C ALA A 37 15.03 19.32 5.57
N SER A 38 15.45 20.10 6.57
CA SER A 38 15.92 21.48 6.36
C SER A 38 17.39 21.60 5.96
N ALA A 39 18.16 20.51 6.03
CA ALA A 39 19.58 20.45 5.69
C ALA A 39 19.84 19.45 4.55
N GLY A 40 20.80 19.77 3.68
CA GLY A 40 21.08 18.98 2.47
C GLY A 40 21.41 17.51 2.73
N ALA A 41 22.22 17.20 3.75
CA ALA A 41 22.50 15.82 4.13
C ALA A 41 21.21 15.07 4.53
N GLY A 42 20.35 15.71 5.32
CA GLY A 42 19.06 15.15 5.72
C GLY A 42 18.10 14.96 4.55
N MET A 43 18.13 15.84 3.53
CA MET A 43 17.32 15.67 2.30
C MET A 43 17.75 14.43 1.53
N ILE A 44 19.06 14.18 1.41
CA ILE A 44 19.59 12.99 0.73
C ILE A 44 19.22 11.71 1.49
N ASP A 45 19.31 11.72 2.82
CA ASP A 45 18.92 10.56 3.63
C ASP A 45 17.41 10.30 3.57
N GLN A 46 16.59 11.35 3.60
CA GLN A 46 15.15 11.25 3.43
C GLN A 46 14.79 10.70 2.03
N LEU A 47 15.51 11.09 0.99
CA LEU A 47 15.30 10.56 -0.35
C LEU A 47 15.58 9.04 -0.41
N ARG A 48 16.65 8.57 0.24
CA ARG A 48 16.96 7.12 0.33
C ARG A 48 15.85 6.36 1.06
N GLN A 49 15.35 6.89 2.17
CA GLN A 49 14.23 6.28 2.90
C GLN A 49 12.97 6.17 2.04
N LEU A 50 12.67 7.20 1.23
CA LEU A 50 11.52 7.16 0.31
C LEU A 50 11.72 6.13 -0.82
N GLU A 51 12.95 5.90 -1.26
CA GLU A 51 13.28 4.82 -2.21
C GLU A 51 13.06 3.42 -1.60
N ASP A 52 13.36 3.24 -0.31
CA ASP A 52 13.06 2.00 0.41
C ASP A 52 11.54 1.78 0.51
N VAL A 53 10.78 2.83 0.85
CA VAL A 53 9.31 2.79 0.86
C VAL A 53 8.76 2.41 -0.51
N LYS A 54 9.26 3.02 -1.58
CA LYS A 54 8.86 2.69 -2.96
C LYS A 54 9.14 1.22 -3.28
N SER A 55 10.31 0.73 -2.90
CA SER A 55 10.71 -0.67 -3.14
C SER A 55 9.79 -1.65 -2.40
N LEU A 56 9.48 -1.38 -1.13
CA LEU A 56 8.55 -2.18 -0.34
C LEU A 56 7.13 -2.17 -0.91
N ALA A 57 6.66 -0.99 -1.35
CA ALA A 57 5.36 -0.88 -2.00
C ALA A 57 5.31 -1.72 -3.29
N GLY A 58 6.38 -1.67 -4.10
CA GLY A 58 6.51 -2.51 -5.31
C GLY A 58 6.48 -4.01 -5.00
N ALA A 59 7.19 -4.46 -3.96
CA ALA A 59 7.15 -5.86 -3.52
C ALA A 59 5.74 -6.29 -3.12
N ARG A 60 5.01 -5.46 -2.37
CA ARG A 60 3.60 -5.75 -2.02
C ARG A 60 2.67 -5.77 -3.22
N GLN A 61 2.89 -4.90 -4.21
CA GLN A 61 2.13 -4.97 -5.47
C GLN A 61 2.36 -6.29 -6.21
N ALA A 62 3.59 -6.82 -6.21
CA ALA A 62 3.90 -8.12 -6.80
C ALA A 62 3.20 -9.27 -6.05
N ASP A 63 3.27 -9.28 -4.70
CA ASP A 63 2.56 -10.26 -3.86
C ASP A 63 1.05 -10.27 -4.17
N ILE A 64 0.43 -9.08 -4.21
CA ILE A 64 -1.00 -8.91 -4.49
C ILE A 64 -1.35 -9.38 -5.91
N THR A 65 -0.49 -9.08 -6.90
CA THR A 65 -0.67 -9.51 -8.29
C THR A 65 -0.78 -11.03 -8.39
N VAL A 66 0.15 -11.76 -7.76
CA VAL A 66 0.15 -13.24 -7.74
C VAL A 66 -1.06 -13.78 -6.99
N ALA A 67 -1.36 -13.23 -5.81
CA ALA A 67 -2.50 -13.66 -5.01
C ALA A 67 -3.84 -13.45 -5.74
N PHE A 68 -3.98 -12.32 -6.45
CA PHE A 68 -5.18 -11.99 -7.22
C PHE A 68 -5.34 -12.88 -8.45
N ASP A 69 -4.28 -13.16 -9.22
CA ASP A 69 -4.34 -14.09 -10.35
C ASP A 69 -4.79 -15.48 -9.89
N GLY A 70 -4.20 -16.01 -8.81
CA GLY A 70 -4.62 -17.29 -8.23
C GLY A 70 -6.07 -17.28 -7.73
N PHE A 71 -6.52 -16.17 -7.13
CA PHE A 71 -7.92 -16.02 -6.71
C PHE A 71 -8.88 -16.03 -7.90
N GLN A 72 -8.60 -15.26 -8.96
CA GLN A 72 -9.44 -15.19 -10.15
C GLN A 72 -9.56 -16.54 -10.85
N ARG A 73 -8.45 -17.28 -11.00
CA ARG A 73 -8.47 -18.64 -11.56
C ARG A 73 -9.36 -19.58 -10.75
N ARG A 74 -9.29 -19.53 -9.41
CA ARG A 74 -10.18 -20.34 -8.55
C ARG A 74 -11.65 -19.96 -8.72
N VAL A 75 -11.97 -18.66 -8.80
CA VAL A 75 -13.34 -18.18 -9.03
C VAL A 75 -13.86 -18.68 -10.39
N GLN A 76 -13.05 -18.57 -11.44
CA GLN A 76 -13.41 -19.02 -12.79
C GLN A 76 -13.58 -20.55 -12.87
N ALA A 77 -12.69 -21.31 -12.23
CA ALA A 77 -12.82 -22.76 -12.13
C ALA A 77 -14.13 -23.16 -11.42
N ALA A 78 -14.46 -22.51 -10.31
CA ALA A 78 -15.72 -22.73 -9.59
C ALA A 78 -16.96 -22.37 -10.42
N ALA A 79 -16.83 -21.44 -11.36
CA ALA A 79 -17.86 -21.09 -12.33
C ALA A 79 -17.91 -22.02 -13.56
N GLY A 80 -17.05 -23.04 -13.64
CA GLY A 80 -17.02 -24.00 -14.75
C GLY A 80 -16.27 -23.52 -16.00
N VAL A 81 -15.47 -22.45 -15.90
CA VAL A 81 -14.66 -21.97 -17.03
C VAL A 81 -13.58 -23.01 -17.39
N PRO A 82 -13.40 -23.35 -18.69
CA PRO A 82 -12.35 -24.25 -19.14
C PRO A 82 -10.96 -23.84 -18.64
N ALA A 83 -10.12 -24.82 -18.29
CA ALA A 83 -8.83 -24.56 -17.64
C ALA A 83 -7.87 -23.69 -18.47
N ASP A 84 -7.95 -23.79 -19.80
CA ASP A 84 -7.20 -23.02 -20.79
C ASP A 84 -7.71 -21.57 -20.94
N GLU A 85 -8.94 -21.29 -20.54
CA GLU A 85 -9.52 -19.94 -20.54
C GLU A 85 -9.38 -19.23 -19.17
N GLN A 86 -9.02 -19.95 -18.11
CA GLN A 86 -8.80 -19.37 -16.79
C GLN A 86 -7.61 -18.40 -16.78
N GLY A 87 -7.79 -17.24 -16.17
CA GLY A 87 -6.86 -16.12 -16.17
C GLY A 87 -7.11 -15.10 -17.29
N ALA A 88 -8.02 -15.38 -18.23
CA ALA A 88 -8.38 -14.42 -19.28
C ALA A 88 -8.86 -13.10 -18.66
N GLY A 89 -8.28 -11.98 -19.12
CA GLY A 89 -8.61 -10.62 -18.66
C GLY A 89 -8.02 -10.20 -17.31
N VAL A 90 -7.39 -11.09 -16.54
CA VAL A 90 -6.81 -10.77 -15.22
C VAL A 90 -5.70 -9.74 -15.34
N ALA A 91 -4.78 -9.90 -16.30
CA ALA A 91 -3.70 -8.95 -16.54
C ALA A 91 -4.21 -7.53 -16.85
N ALA A 92 -5.35 -7.41 -17.56
CA ALA A 92 -5.97 -6.12 -17.85
C ALA A 92 -6.53 -5.47 -16.58
N GLN A 93 -7.19 -6.24 -15.70
CA GLN A 93 -7.68 -5.74 -14.41
C GLN A 93 -6.53 -5.22 -13.53
N ILE A 94 -5.43 -5.97 -13.46
CA ILE A 94 -4.24 -5.58 -12.69
C ILE A 94 -3.61 -4.31 -13.27
N ALA A 95 -3.45 -4.23 -14.60
CA ALA A 95 -2.91 -3.03 -15.25
C ALA A 95 -3.79 -1.79 -14.97
N LEU A 96 -5.11 -1.92 -15.07
CA LEU A 96 -6.05 -0.86 -14.74
C LEU A 96 -5.93 -0.43 -13.26
N ALA A 97 -5.82 -1.38 -12.33
CA ALA A 97 -5.62 -1.10 -10.91
C ALA A 97 -4.30 -0.36 -10.63
N ARG A 98 -3.25 -0.68 -11.40
CA ARG A 98 -1.94 0.00 -11.37
C ARG A 98 -1.95 1.37 -12.06
N ARG A 99 -3.08 1.77 -12.68
CA ARG A 99 -3.20 2.98 -13.52
C ARG A 99 -2.24 2.96 -14.71
N GLU A 100 -1.92 1.77 -15.19
CA GLU A 100 -1.08 1.54 -16.37
C GLU A 100 -1.98 1.31 -17.59
N SER A 101 -1.59 1.84 -18.75
CA SER A 101 -2.33 1.53 -19.97
C SER A 101 -2.15 0.05 -20.32
N PRO A 102 -3.20 -0.67 -20.77
CA PRO A 102 -3.10 -2.09 -21.14
C PRO A 102 -2.00 -2.36 -22.19
N ALA A 103 -1.73 -1.39 -23.06
CA ALA A 103 -0.66 -1.44 -24.07
C ALA A 103 0.76 -1.51 -23.48
N LYS A 104 0.98 -1.07 -22.24
CA LYS A 104 2.26 -1.24 -21.53
C LYS A 104 2.38 -2.59 -20.81
N GLY A 105 1.26 -3.19 -20.37
CA GLY A 105 1.25 -4.50 -19.69
C GLY A 105 1.58 -5.69 -20.60
N GLY A 106 1.17 -5.65 -21.87
CA GLY A 106 1.45 -6.71 -22.85
C GLY A 106 2.93 -6.85 -23.22
N ARG A 107 3.77 -5.82 -23.01
CA ARG A 107 5.23 -5.89 -23.27
C ARG A 107 6.02 -6.59 -22.16
N LEU A 108 5.46 -6.73 -20.96
CA LEU A 108 6.11 -7.39 -19.82
C LEU A 108 5.76 -8.88 -19.71
N PHE A 109 4.69 -9.34 -20.36
CA PHE A 109 4.28 -10.76 -20.34
C PHE A 109 4.68 -11.55 -21.59
N GLY A 110 5.32 -10.92 -22.59
CA GLY A 110 5.73 -11.54 -23.86
C GLY A 110 7.23 -11.86 -23.98
N LEU A 111 7.99 -11.92 -22.88
CA LEU A 111 9.41 -12.29 -22.87
C LEU A 111 9.72 -13.47 -21.92
N ALA A 112 8.78 -14.40 -21.79
CA ALA A 112 8.98 -15.71 -21.18
C ALA A 112 8.49 -16.80 -22.13
#